data_AF-A0A353P9P1-F1
#
_entry.id   AF-A0A353P9P1-F1
#
_cell.length_a   1.000
_cell.length_b   1.000
_cell.length_c   1.000
_cell.angle_alpha   90.00
_cell.angle_beta   90.00
_cell.angle_gamma   90.00
#
_symmetry.space_group_name_H-M   'P 1'
#
loop_
_entity.id
_entity.type
_entity.pdbx_description
1 polymer ?
#
loop_
_entity_poly.entity_id
_entity_poly.type
_entity_poly.pdbx_seq_one_letter_code
_entity_poly.pdbx_strand_id
1 'polypeptide(L)'
;MADGPPPQALQDMLQKWPDDLEAGFRLAIWRLLAGDAEASVADLLAIMQKDRQFRDDGARKALLLVFDYLGASHPLVRKARGRMAMLLN
;
A
#
# COMPACT_ATOMS: atom_id res chain seq x y z
N MET A 1 -0.18 5.53 -19.76
CA MET A 1 -1.13 4.66 -19.04
C MET A 1 -0.31 3.89 -18.03
N ALA A 2 -0.76 3.71 -16.79
CA ALA A 2 -0.04 2.82 -15.87
C ALA A 2 -0.12 1.41 -16.45
N ASP A 3 0.98 0.89 -17.01
CA ASP A 3 1.07 -0.44 -17.62
C ASP A 3 0.80 -1.51 -16.56
N GLY A 4 -0.47 -1.89 -16.41
CA GLY A 4 -0.92 -2.87 -15.42
C GLY A 4 -2.41 -3.19 -15.53
N PRO A 5 -2.85 -4.33 -14.95
CA PRO A 5 -4.26 -4.69 -14.94
C PRO A 5 -5.11 -3.61 -14.26
N PRO A 6 -6.39 -3.43 -14.68
CA PRO A 6 -7.29 -2.48 -14.06
C PRO A 6 -7.59 -2.88 -12.60
N PRO A 7 -8.01 -1.94 -11.75
CA PRO A 7 -8.24 -2.20 -10.33
C PRO A 7 -9.29 -3.30 -10.09
N GLN A 8 -10.29 -3.44 -10.97
CA GLN A 8 -11.28 -4.51 -10.86
C GLN A 8 -10.65 -5.90 -11.03
N ALA A 9 -9.76 -6.07 -12.02
CA ALA A 9 -9.08 -7.34 -12.24
C ALA A 9 -8.19 -7.71 -11.03
N LEU A 10 -7.54 -6.72 -10.42
CA LEU A 10 -6.74 -6.92 -9.20
C LEU A 10 -7.61 -7.32 -8.01
N GLN A 11 -8.80 -6.73 -7.87
CA GLN A 11 -9.76 -7.12 -6.83
C GLN A 11 -10.27 -8.55 -7.03
N ASP A 12 -10.62 -8.93 -8.27
CA ASP A 12 -11.05 -10.29 -8.59
C ASP A 12 -9.94 -11.32 -8.34
N MET A 13 -8.68 -10.96 -8.61
CA MET A 13 -7.51 -11.76 -8.26
C MET A 13 -7.40 -11.95 -6.74
N LEU A 14 -7.54 -10.87 -5.97
CA LEU A 14 -7.46 -10.93 -4.50
C LEU A 14 -8.63 -11.68 -3.86
N GLN A 15 -9.80 -11.73 -4.50
CA GLN A 15 -10.89 -12.60 -4.04
C GLN A 15 -10.54 -14.09 -4.16
N LYS A 16 -9.81 -14.46 -5.22
CA LYS A 16 -9.36 -15.84 -5.45
C LYS A 16 -8.09 -16.18 -4.66
N TRP A 17 -7.19 -15.21 -4.53
CA TRP A 17 -5.89 -15.32 -3.89
C TRP A 17 -5.66 -14.14 -2.93
N PRO A 18 -6.23 -14.18 -1.71
CA PRO A 18 -6.15 -13.08 -0.75
C PRO A 18 -4.72 -12.74 -0.27
N ASP A 19 -3.77 -13.65 -0.52
CA ASP A 19 -2.36 -13.52 -0.15
C ASP A 19 -1.46 -13.12 -1.33
N ASP A 20 -2.03 -12.78 -2.50
CA ASP A 20 -1.27 -12.25 -3.62
C ASP A 20 -0.81 -10.82 -3.33
N LEU A 21 0.41 -10.71 -2.77
CA LEU A 21 1.03 -9.44 -2.40
C LEU A 21 1.30 -8.55 -3.61
N GLU A 22 1.55 -9.11 -4.79
CA GLU A 22 1.79 -8.32 -6.01
C GLU A 22 0.48 -7.69 -6.51
N ALA A 23 -0.62 -8.44 -6.49
CA ALA A 23 -1.94 -7.90 -6.80
C ALA A 23 -2.36 -6.82 -5.78
N GLY A 24 -2.14 -7.09 -4.48
CA GLY A 24 -2.39 -6.13 -3.41
C GLY A 24 -1.58 -4.85 -3.57
N PHE A 25 -0.28 -4.96 -3.89
CA PHE A 25 0.58 -3.80 -4.09
C PHE A 25 0.12 -2.96 -5.27
N ARG A 26 -0.18 -3.58 -6.42
CA ARG A 26 -0.68 -2.87 -7.60
C ARG A 26 -1.99 -2.15 -7.32
N LEU A 27 -2.90 -2.78 -6.56
CA LEU A 27 -4.16 -2.16 -6.18
C LEU A 27 -3.93 -0.94 -5.27
N ALA A 28 -2.99 -1.03 -4.33
CA ALA A 28 -2.61 0.07 -3.46
C ALA A 28 -2.07 1.28 -4.26
N ILE A 29 -1.24 1.04 -5.28
CA ILE A 29 -0.76 2.10 -6.18
C ILE A 29 -1.90 2.71 -6.98
N TRP A 30 -2.82 1.90 -7.50
CA TRP A 30 -4.02 2.39 -8.19
C TRP A 30 -4.85 3.31 -7.30
N ARG A 31 -5.10 2.90 -6.05
CA ARG A 31 -5.84 3.69 -5.04
C ARG A 31 -5.15 5.02 -4.75
N LEU A 32 -3.82 5.02 -4.63
CA LEU A 32 -3.05 6.24 -4.46
C LEU A 32 -3.23 7.21 -5.64
N LEU A 33 -3.09 6.70 -6.87
CA LEU A 33 -3.25 7.51 -8.09
C LEU A 33 -4.70 8.02 -8.26
N ALA A 34 -5.68 7.30 -7.73
CA ALA A 34 -7.07 7.70 -7.69
C ALA A 34 -7.40 8.70 -6.55
N GLY A 35 -6.43 9.06 -5.70
CA GLY A 35 -6.62 9.96 -4.56
C GLY A 35 -7.15 9.28 -3.29
N ASP A 36 -7.37 7.96 -3.32
CA ASP A 36 -7.77 7.16 -2.16
C ASP A 36 -6.54 6.74 -1.35
N ALA A 37 -5.91 7.72 -0.71
CA ALA A 37 -4.70 7.52 0.07
C ALA A 37 -4.96 6.67 1.33
N GLU A 38 -6.17 6.72 1.91
CA GLU A 38 -6.50 5.92 3.09
C GLU A 38 -6.52 4.43 2.78
N ALA A 39 -7.19 4.02 1.70
CA ALA A 39 -7.19 2.62 1.29
C ALA A 39 -5.79 2.16 0.84
N SER A 40 -5.05 3.00 0.11
CA SER A 40 -3.67 2.70 -0.28
C SER A 40 -2.77 2.43 0.93
N VAL A 41 -2.81 3.31 1.94
CA VAL A 41 -2.04 3.13 3.18
C VAL A 41 -2.42 1.84 3.91
N ALA A 42 -3.71 1.52 3.97
CA ALA A 42 -4.17 0.29 4.61
C ALA A 42 -3.62 -0.97 3.91
N ASP A 43 -3.66 -1.00 2.57
CA ASP A 43 -3.12 -2.11 1.79
C ASP A 43 -1.61 -2.27 1.98
N LEU A 44 -0.85 -1.17 1.89
CA LEU A 44 0.61 -1.22 2.03
C LEU A 44 1.05 -1.66 3.43
N LEU A 45 0.32 -1.24 4.47
CA LEU A 45 0.55 -1.73 5.84
C LEU A 45 0.25 -3.22 5.97
N ALA A 46 -0.81 -3.72 5.32
CA ALA A 46 -1.13 -5.15 5.31
C ALA A 46 -0.04 -5.97 4.60
N ILE A 47 0.51 -5.46 3.50
CA ILE A 47 1.64 -6.09 2.80
C ILE A 47 2.87 -6.13 3.72
N MET A 48 3.23 -4.99 4.35
CA MET A 48 4.34 -4.96 5.31
C MET A 48 4.16 -5.95 6.47
N GLN A 49 2.92 -6.16 6.92
CA GLN A 49 2.63 -7.12 7.98
C GLN A 49 2.81 -8.57 7.52
N LYS A 50 2.49 -8.88 6.26
CA LYS A 50 2.64 -10.23 5.69
C LYS A 50 4.09 -10.54 5.31
N ASP A 51 4.74 -9.62 4.61
CA ASP A 51 6.13 -9.75 4.18
C ASP A 51 6.79 -8.37 4.15
N ARG A 52 7.67 -8.12 5.11
CA ARG A 52 8.42 -6.86 5.24
C ARG A 52 9.41 -6.65 4.10
N GLN A 53 9.95 -7.74 3.54
CA GLN A 53 10.96 -7.70 2.47
C GLN A 53 10.35 -7.70 1.08
N PHE A 54 9.02 -7.77 0.97
CA PHE A 54 8.30 -7.74 -0.29
C PHE A 54 8.80 -6.61 -1.19
N ARG A 55 9.27 -6.98 -2.40
CA ARG A 55 9.85 -6.07 -3.40
C ARG A 55 10.99 -5.20 -2.86
N ASP A 56 11.90 -5.77 -2.07
CA ASP A 56 13.02 -5.03 -1.47
C ASP A 56 12.50 -3.80 -0.70
N ASP A 57 11.67 -4.03 0.32
CA ASP A 57 10.99 -2.99 1.10
C ASP A 57 10.02 -2.12 0.27
N GLY A 58 9.45 -2.66 -0.81
CA GLY A 58 8.61 -1.94 -1.76
C GLY A 58 7.39 -1.30 -1.10
N ALA A 59 6.72 -2.00 -0.17
CA ALA A 59 5.58 -1.47 0.56
C ALA A 59 5.96 -0.30 1.49
N ARG A 60 7.09 -0.43 2.18
CA ARG A 60 7.65 0.65 3.03
C ARG A 60 8.00 1.88 2.18
N LYS A 61 8.69 1.69 1.06
CA LYS A 61 9.07 2.76 0.13
C LYS A 61 7.83 3.47 -0.42
N ALA A 62 6.79 2.73 -0.81
CA ALA A 62 5.53 3.31 -1.27
C ALA A 62 4.82 4.13 -0.18
N LEU A 63 4.77 3.65 1.07
CA LEU A 63 4.20 4.42 2.20
C LEU A 63 4.91 5.77 2.40
N LEU A 64 6.24 5.80 2.28
CA LEU A 64 7.00 7.04 2.38
C LEU A 64 6.60 8.04 1.27
N LEU A 65 6.42 7.58 0.03
CA LEU A 65 5.93 8.42 -1.07
C LEU A 65 4.52 8.95 -0.80
N VAL A 66 3.62 8.14 -0.24
CA VAL A 66 2.29 8.61 0.17
C VAL A 66 2.41 9.70 1.23
N PHE A 67 3.34 9.56 2.18
CA PHE A 67 3.53 10.56 3.24
C PHE A 67 4.09 11.88 2.70
N ASP A 68 5.00 11.81 1.74
CA ASP A 68 5.54 12.99 1.06
C ASP A 68 4.44 13.72 0.27
N TYR A 69 3.55 12.97 -0.38
CA TYR A 69 2.41 13.53 -1.10
C TYR A 69 1.36 14.21 -0.19
N LEU A 70 1.00 13.57 0.93
CA LEU A 70 0.00 14.10 1.87
C LEU A 70 0.54 15.18 2.80
N GLY A 71 1.86 15.20 3.00
CA GLY A 71 2.53 16.06 3.97
C GLY A 71 2.60 15.47 5.38
N ALA A 72 3.71 15.75 6.08
CA ALA A 72 4.04 15.14 7.36
C ALA A 72 3.03 15.40 8.49
N SER A 73 2.27 16.49 8.42
CA SER A 73 1.26 16.88 9.42
C SER A 73 -0.12 16.23 9.20
N HIS A 74 -0.30 15.49 8.09
CA HIS A 74 -1.58 14.88 7.78
C HIS A 74 -1.95 13.80 8.82
N PRO A 75 -3.18 13.77 9.37
CA PRO A 75 -3.57 12.81 10.41
C PRO A 75 -3.35 11.34 10.01
N LEU A 76 -3.61 11.00 8.75
CA LEU A 76 -3.36 9.66 8.20
C LEU A 76 -1.88 9.27 8.29
N VAL A 77 -0.96 10.19 7.98
CA VAL A 77 0.49 9.97 8.02
C VAL A 77 0.94 9.68 9.45
N ARG A 78 0.45 10.46 10.43
CA ARG A 78 0.75 10.24 11.85
C ARG A 78 0.33 8.83 12.31
N LYS A 79 -0.89 8.42 11.97
CA LYS A 79 -1.42 7.09 12.30
C LYS A 79 -0.63 5.97 11.62
N ALA A 80 -0.32 6.14 10.34
CA ALA A 80 0.40 5.15 9.55
C ALA A 80 1.85 4.96 10.03
N ARG A 81 2.57 6.03 10.37
CA ARG A 81 3.93 5.97 10.95
C ARG A 81 3.98 5.16 12.24
N GLY A 82 3.00 5.32 13.12
CA GLY A 82 2.89 4.51 14.34
C GLY A 82 2.77 3.01 14.04
N ARG A 83 1.93 2.64 13.07
CA ARG A 83 1.78 1.24 12.63
C ARG A 83 3.04 0.71 11.96
N MET A 84 3.68 1.49 11.08
CA MET A 84 4.96 1.09 10.47
C MET A 84 6.03 0.81 11.51
N ALA A 85 6.16 1.65 12.54
CA ALA A 85 7.13 1.45 13.61
C ALA A 85 6.91 0.13 14.35
N MET A 86 5.65 -0.23 14.64
CA MET A 86 5.30 -1.50 15.29
C MET A 86 5.65 -2.71 14.43
N LEU A 87 5.54 -2.60 13.10
CA LEU A 87 5.89 -3.66 12.16
C LEU A 87 7.41 -3.76 11.92
N LEU A 88 8.19 -2.77 12.33
CA LEU A 88 9.64 -2.72 12.13
C LEU A 88 10.46 -3.32 13.29
N ASN A 89 9.84 -3.45 14.47
CA ASN A 89 10.41 -4.16 15.62
C ASN A 89 10.56 -5.67 15.38
#